data_AF-K2ALL3-F1
#
_entry.id   AF-K2ALL3-F1
#
_cell.length_a   1.000
_cell.length_b   1.000
_cell.length_c   1.000
_cell.angle_alpha   90.00
_cell.angle_beta   90.00
_cell.angle_gamma   90.00
#
_symmetry.space_group_name_H-M   'P 1'
#
loop_
_entity.id
_entity.type
_entity.pdbx_description
1 polymer ?
#
loop_
_entity_poly.entity_id
_entity_poly.type
_entity_poly.pdbx_seq_one_letter_code
_entity_poly.pdbx_strand_id
1 'polypeptide(L)'
;MLEGPNNLKFSLDESVSVSAAISPTTPGTASAPLTADNIGPEYNLAKDETLKVSNYPKSEIDAIADSDFSGGSSREVSSVSQSDVDELRASLTDELEDEAREKITNVLTVDEVYIEGTTLSAETDSNVSNKVGDEAGNIELSLELEVSVLIVRRSDLDSLASRLLENETPQGFLFRKEQVDKVFKLESQSGGTYKIAIDFEANLLPDLDIDEIKNKISGKYPEVASDYLQTVPGFKKAEIRINPRFPGKFGTLPKVKSNISIEISASK
;
A
#
# COMPACT_ATOMS: atom_id res chain seq x y z
N MET A 1 45.69 34.61 -10.55
CA MET A 1 44.80 33.74 -11.34
C MET A 1 45.33 33.66 -12.75
N LEU A 2 45.38 32.45 -13.28
CA LEU A 2 45.80 32.14 -14.63
C LEU A 2 44.64 31.47 -15.37
N GLU A 3 44.60 31.66 -16.67
CA GLU A 3 43.58 31.11 -17.56
C GLU A 3 44.27 30.24 -18.61
N GLY A 4 44.00 28.93 -18.56
CA GLY A 4 44.52 27.96 -19.52
C GLY A 4 43.61 27.75 -20.73
N PRO A 5 43.89 26.71 -21.53
CA PRO A 5 43.04 26.32 -22.65
C PRO A 5 41.57 26.20 -22.25
N ASN A 6 40.65 26.52 -23.18
CA ASN A 6 39.19 26.47 -22.95
C ASN A 6 38.69 27.34 -21.77
N ASN A 7 39.41 28.41 -21.43
CA ASN A 7 39.09 29.33 -20.34
C ASN A 7 39.08 28.66 -18.94
N LEU A 8 39.83 27.57 -18.78
CA LEU A 8 40.00 26.89 -17.49
C LEU A 8 40.83 27.75 -16.54
N LYS A 9 40.41 27.83 -15.27
CA LYS A 9 41.03 28.72 -14.30
C LYS A 9 41.96 28.00 -13.35
N PHE A 10 43.06 28.65 -13.04
CA PHE A 10 44.07 28.15 -12.11
C PHE A 10 44.51 29.24 -11.14
N SER A 11 44.77 28.85 -9.90
CA SER A 11 45.29 29.70 -8.83
C SER A 11 46.78 29.44 -8.62
N LEU A 12 47.55 30.51 -8.38
CA LEU A 12 48.91 30.39 -7.88
C LEU A 12 48.85 30.08 -6.38
N ASP A 13 49.54 29.04 -5.94
CA ASP A 13 49.57 28.69 -4.52
C ASP A 13 50.42 29.68 -3.71
N GLU A 14 51.36 30.32 -4.39
CA GLU A 14 52.29 31.29 -3.80
C GLU A 14 52.43 32.55 -4.68
N SER A 15 52.73 33.68 -4.04
CA SER A 15 53.04 34.91 -4.76
C SER A 15 54.42 34.82 -5.40
N VAL A 16 54.49 35.06 -6.71
CA VAL A 16 55.75 35.01 -7.47
C VAL A 16 56.05 36.36 -8.12
N SER A 17 57.30 36.79 -8.01
CA SER A 17 57.81 38.02 -8.60
C SER A 17 58.75 37.69 -9.76
N VAL A 18 58.43 38.19 -10.95
CA VAL A 18 59.26 38.03 -12.15
C VAL A 18 60.14 39.26 -12.32
N SER A 19 61.44 39.04 -12.56
CA SER A 19 62.37 40.16 -12.82
C SER A 19 62.10 40.79 -14.20
N ALA A 20 62.36 42.09 -14.34
CA ALA A 20 62.22 42.77 -15.63
C ALA A 20 63.18 42.18 -16.69
N ALA A 21 62.73 42.15 -17.94
CA ALA A 21 63.56 41.70 -19.06
C ALA A 21 64.80 42.59 -19.25
N ILE A 22 65.98 41.99 -19.40
CA ILE A 22 67.24 42.71 -19.64
C ILE A 22 67.35 43.13 -21.11
N SER A 23 66.76 42.34 -22.01
CA SER A 23 66.61 42.63 -23.44
C SER A 23 65.40 41.88 -24.01
N PRO A 24 64.88 42.23 -25.20
CA PRO A 24 63.77 41.50 -25.83
C PRO A 24 64.07 40.01 -26.06
N THR A 25 65.34 39.62 -26.11
CA THR A 25 65.80 38.23 -26.28
C THR A 25 66.13 37.53 -24.97
N THR A 26 65.96 38.19 -23.82
CA THR A 26 66.28 37.66 -22.49
C THR A 26 65.24 38.13 -21.47
N PRO A 27 64.04 37.53 -21.48
CA PRO A 27 63.02 37.81 -20.48
C PRO A 27 63.45 37.30 -19.09
N GLY A 28 62.95 37.94 -18.04
CA GLY A 28 63.02 37.36 -16.71
C GLY A 28 62.03 36.21 -16.59
N THR A 29 62.41 35.12 -15.92
CA THR A 29 61.56 33.95 -15.70
C THR A 29 61.45 33.65 -14.20
N ALA A 30 60.32 33.10 -13.79
CA ALA A 30 60.13 32.55 -12.46
C ALA A 30 59.14 31.38 -12.55
N SER A 31 59.35 30.35 -11.73
CA SER A 31 58.46 29.19 -11.65
C SER A 31 57.64 29.26 -10.37
N ALA A 32 56.37 28.86 -10.45
CA ALA A 32 55.42 28.89 -9.35
C ALA A 32 54.54 27.63 -9.37
N PRO A 33 54.22 27.02 -8.22
CA PRO A 33 53.20 26.00 -8.16
C PRO A 33 51.81 26.57 -8.44
N LEU A 34 50.97 25.76 -9.07
CA LEU A 34 49.65 26.12 -9.55
C LEU A 34 48.65 25.03 -9.19
N THR A 35 47.45 25.43 -8.75
CA THR A 35 46.33 24.52 -8.49
C THR A 35 45.15 24.87 -9.42
N ALA A 36 44.47 23.86 -9.92
CA ALA A 36 43.23 24.03 -10.69
C ALA A 36 42.09 24.55 -9.81
N ASP A 37 41.31 25.50 -10.30
CA ASP A 37 40.18 26.08 -9.52
C ASP A 37 39.00 25.10 -9.37
N ASN A 38 38.87 24.11 -10.27
CA ASN A 38 37.84 23.06 -10.17
C ASN A 38 38.43 21.68 -10.44
N ILE A 39 37.66 20.64 -10.10
CA ILE A 39 37.96 19.25 -10.45
C ILE A 39 37.62 18.98 -11.92
N GLY A 40 38.35 18.07 -12.56
CA GLY A 40 38.00 17.57 -13.89
C GLY A 40 39.22 17.14 -14.71
N PRO A 41 39.07 16.13 -15.60
CA PRO A 41 40.15 15.71 -16.50
C PRO A 41 40.60 16.81 -17.47
N GLU A 42 39.76 17.80 -17.73
CA GLU A 42 40.05 18.97 -18.56
C GLU A 42 41.15 19.87 -17.99
N TYR A 43 41.41 19.82 -16.68
CA TYR A 43 42.50 20.55 -16.03
C TYR A 43 43.87 19.85 -16.15
N ASN A 44 43.92 18.67 -16.76
CA ASN A 44 45.18 18.02 -17.11
C ASN A 44 45.76 18.71 -18.35
N LEU A 45 46.93 19.34 -18.19
CA LEU A 45 47.62 20.08 -19.25
C LEU A 45 48.91 19.36 -19.62
N ALA A 46 49.26 19.34 -20.90
CA ALA A 46 50.58 18.88 -21.32
C ALA A 46 51.64 19.93 -20.99
N LYS A 47 52.89 19.50 -20.89
CA LYS A 47 54.05 20.38 -20.85
C LYS A 47 54.02 21.35 -22.05
N ASP A 48 54.47 22.57 -21.82
CA ASP A 48 54.56 23.67 -22.79
C ASP A 48 53.20 24.28 -23.21
N GLU A 49 52.09 23.88 -22.58
CA GLU A 49 50.79 24.55 -22.73
C GLU A 49 50.85 25.99 -22.20
N THR A 50 50.25 26.92 -22.94
CA THR A 50 50.31 28.35 -22.60
C THR A 50 49.13 28.76 -21.72
N LEU A 51 49.44 29.47 -20.64
CA LEU A 51 48.50 30.04 -19.69
C LEU A 51 48.55 31.57 -19.78
N LYS A 52 47.40 32.23 -19.71
CA LYS A 52 47.29 33.69 -19.66
C LYS A 52 47.23 34.17 -18.21
N VAL A 53 48.03 35.15 -17.85
CA VAL A 53 47.96 35.79 -16.53
C VAL A 53 46.85 36.84 -16.55
N SER A 54 45.77 36.65 -15.79
CA SER A 54 44.51 37.41 -15.98
C SER A 54 44.65 38.93 -15.91
N ASN A 55 45.61 39.44 -15.12
CA ASN A 55 45.80 40.89 -14.90
C ASN A 55 46.84 41.54 -15.82
N TYR A 56 47.47 40.76 -16.70
CA TYR A 56 48.52 41.25 -17.60
C TYR A 56 48.19 40.86 -19.05
N PRO A 57 48.45 41.73 -20.04
CA PRO A 57 48.34 41.34 -21.43
C PRO A 57 49.42 40.31 -21.77
N LYS A 58 49.08 39.39 -22.69
CA LYS A 58 49.99 38.34 -23.17
C LYS A 58 51.33 38.90 -23.68
N SER A 59 51.30 40.11 -24.24
CA SER A 59 52.49 40.81 -24.72
C SER A 59 53.47 41.26 -23.62
N GLU A 60 53.03 41.31 -22.35
CA GLU A 60 53.84 41.72 -21.22
C GLU A 60 54.29 40.54 -20.36
N ILE A 61 53.38 39.60 -20.09
CA ILE A 61 53.65 38.40 -19.28
C ILE A 61 52.95 37.20 -19.89
N ASP A 62 53.76 36.18 -20.17
CA ASP A 62 53.32 34.84 -20.58
C ASP A 62 53.63 33.83 -19.48
N ALA A 63 52.75 32.85 -19.32
CA ALA A 63 52.98 31.69 -18.47
C ALA A 63 52.90 30.41 -19.30
N ILE A 64 53.76 29.44 -19.01
CA ILE A 64 53.80 28.14 -19.67
C ILE A 64 53.83 27.04 -18.62
N ALA A 65 53.22 25.90 -18.92
CA ALA A 65 53.31 24.71 -18.10
C ALA A 65 54.73 24.12 -18.20
N ASP A 66 55.50 24.18 -17.11
CA ASP A 66 56.87 23.65 -17.06
C ASP A 66 56.91 22.10 -17.05
N SER A 67 55.78 21.46 -16.72
CA SER A 67 55.58 20.01 -16.71
C SER A 67 54.13 19.64 -17.03
N ASP A 68 53.88 18.35 -17.29
CA ASP A 68 52.52 17.83 -17.43
C ASP A 68 51.74 17.98 -16.11
N PHE A 69 50.53 18.53 -16.19
CA PHE A 69 49.58 18.56 -15.08
C PHE A 69 48.69 17.33 -15.20
N SER A 70 48.62 16.54 -14.13
CA SER A 70 47.89 15.29 -14.09
C SER A 70 47.16 15.15 -12.75
N GLY A 71 46.22 14.20 -12.67
CA GLY A 71 45.44 13.94 -11.46
C GLY A 71 44.04 14.57 -11.45
N GLY A 72 43.74 15.44 -12.43
CA GLY A 72 42.38 15.92 -12.67
C GLY A 72 41.47 14.76 -13.09
N SER A 73 40.41 14.54 -12.33
CA SER A 73 39.34 13.59 -12.66
C SER A 73 38.00 14.09 -12.12
N SER A 74 36.90 13.63 -12.70
CA SER A 74 35.55 13.89 -12.23
C SER A 74 34.71 12.64 -12.41
N ARG A 75 33.84 12.36 -11.45
CA ARG A 75 32.93 11.20 -11.45
C ARG A 75 31.59 11.63 -10.86
N GLU A 76 30.51 11.22 -11.52
CA GLU A 76 29.16 11.32 -10.99
C GLU A 76 28.87 10.08 -10.14
N VAL A 77 28.27 10.28 -8.97
CA VAL A 77 27.97 9.22 -8.01
C VAL A 77 26.54 9.36 -7.52
N SER A 78 25.81 8.25 -7.45
CA SER A 78 24.48 8.21 -6.85
C SER A 78 24.61 8.21 -5.33
N SER A 79 23.78 9.00 -4.67
CA SER A 79 23.76 9.06 -3.21
C SER A 79 22.36 8.78 -2.66
N VAL A 80 22.31 8.25 -1.45
CA VAL A 80 21.05 7.98 -0.76
C VAL A 80 20.40 9.28 -0.34
N SER A 81 19.17 9.52 -0.79
CA SER A 81 18.37 10.66 -0.33
C SER A 81 17.45 10.28 0.83
N GLN A 82 16.98 11.29 1.59
CA GLN A 82 16.00 11.06 2.65
C GLN A 82 14.66 10.54 2.08
N SER A 83 14.26 11.04 0.92
CA SER A 83 13.03 10.58 0.24
C SER A 83 13.09 9.09 -0.10
N ASP A 84 14.25 8.58 -0.53
CA ASP A 84 14.37 7.14 -0.86
C ASP A 84 14.15 6.28 0.39
N VAL A 85 14.69 6.70 1.54
CA VAL A 85 14.53 5.98 2.82
C VAL A 85 13.08 6.05 3.31
N ASP A 86 12.43 7.21 3.19
CA ASP A 86 11.06 7.41 3.64
C ASP A 86 10.07 6.61 2.76
N GLU A 87 10.25 6.62 1.44
CA GLU A 87 9.45 5.85 0.49
C GLU A 87 9.63 4.34 0.70
N LEU A 88 10.88 3.88 0.90
CA LEU A 88 11.17 2.48 1.19
C LEU A 88 10.54 2.04 2.52
N ARG A 89 10.61 2.87 3.57
CA ARG A 89 9.98 2.58 4.85
C ARG A 89 8.47 2.50 4.72
N ALA A 90 7.83 3.46 4.05
CA ALA A 90 6.39 3.44 3.84
C ALA A 90 5.94 2.18 3.09
N SER A 91 6.61 1.86 1.98
CA SER A 91 6.29 0.67 1.18
C SER A 91 6.46 -0.63 1.97
N LEU A 92 7.53 -0.76 2.76
CA LEU A 92 7.78 -1.96 3.56
C LEU A 92 6.80 -2.07 4.73
N THR A 93 6.42 -0.96 5.35
CA THR A 93 5.39 -0.96 6.40
C THR A 93 4.06 -1.47 5.84
N ASP A 94 3.62 -0.96 4.69
CA ASP A 94 2.37 -1.39 4.05
C ASP A 94 2.40 -2.90 3.71
N GLU A 95 3.52 -3.39 3.17
CA GLU A 95 3.71 -4.82 2.86
C GLU A 95 3.65 -5.69 4.12
N LEU A 96 4.33 -5.29 5.19
CA LEU A 96 4.32 -6.03 6.46
C LEU A 96 2.95 -5.99 7.15
N GLU A 97 2.20 -4.90 7.06
CA GLU A 97 0.84 -4.82 7.59
C GLU A 97 -0.13 -5.74 6.85
N ASP A 98 -0.01 -5.85 5.53
CA ASP A 98 -0.80 -6.77 4.72
C ASP A 98 -0.44 -8.23 5.01
N GLU A 99 0.87 -8.55 5.12
CA GLU A 99 1.32 -9.89 5.51
C GLU A 99 0.84 -10.26 6.93
N ALA A 100 0.87 -9.31 7.87
CA ALA A 100 0.35 -9.51 9.21
C ALA A 100 -1.16 -9.78 9.18
N ARG A 101 -1.94 -9.07 8.35
CA ARG A 101 -3.38 -9.29 8.20
C ARG A 101 -3.68 -10.70 7.66
N GLU A 102 -2.90 -11.16 6.68
CA GLU A 102 -3.04 -12.52 6.13
C GLU A 102 -2.71 -13.58 7.20
N LYS A 103 -1.59 -13.42 7.91
CA LYS A 103 -1.19 -14.31 9.01
C LYS A 103 -2.24 -14.38 10.11
N ILE A 104 -2.78 -13.24 10.53
CA ILE A 104 -3.84 -13.17 11.54
C ILE A 104 -5.06 -13.94 11.05
N THR A 105 -5.50 -13.69 9.82
CA THR A 105 -6.69 -14.34 9.24
C THR A 105 -6.53 -15.86 9.17
N ASN A 106 -5.31 -16.35 8.90
CA ASN A 106 -4.98 -17.77 8.87
C ASN A 106 -4.96 -18.44 10.26
N VAL A 107 -4.79 -17.66 11.33
CA VAL A 107 -4.79 -18.14 12.72
C VAL A 107 -6.18 -18.08 13.34
N LEU A 108 -7.09 -17.23 12.82
CA LEU A 108 -8.45 -17.11 13.33
C LEU A 108 -9.19 -18.46 13.29
N THR A 109 -9.85 -18.78 14.40
CA THR A 109 -10.77 -19.90 14.45
C THR A 109 -12.14 -19.55 13.85
N VAL A 110 -12.97 -20.57 13.60
CA VAL A 110 -14.33 -20.38 13.05
C VAL A 110 -15.25 -19.55 13.96
N ASP A 111 -14.96 -19.46 15.26
CA ASP A 111 -15.72 -18.67 16.24
C ASP A 111 -15.07 -17.30 16.49
N GLU A 112 -14.03 -16.92 15.75
CA GLU A 112 -13.36 -15.63 15.92
C GLU A 112 -13.62 -14.72 14.73
N VAL A 113 -13.83 -13.44 15.02
CA VAL A 113 -14.03 -12.38 14.04
C VAL A 113 -13.04 -11.28 14.34
N TYR A 114 -12.16 -11.00 13.39
CA TYR A 114 -11.30 -9.83 13.40
C TYR A 114 -12.14 -8.58 13.14
N ILE A 115 -11.95 -7.54 13.95
CA ILE A 115 -12.59 -6.24 13.74
C ILE A 115 -11.70 -5.37 12.87
N GLU A 116 -12.09 -5.20 11.60
CA GLU A 116 -11.37 -4.34 10.67
C GLU A 116 -11.21 -2.91 11.21
N GLY A 117 -10.05 -2.32 10.98
CA GLY A 117 -9.70 -0.97 11.44
C GLY A 117 -9.25 -0.89 12.90
N THR A 118 -9.09 -2.02 13.61
CA THR A 118 -8.51 -2.08 14.96
C THR A 118 -7.04 -2.51 14.99
N THR A 119 -6.40 -2.57 13.83
CA THR A 119 -4.99 -2.91 13.73
C THR A 119 -4.14 -1.79 14.31
N LEU A 120 -3.25 -2.16 15.22
CA LEU A 120 -2.17 -1.32 15.71
C LEU A 120 -0.86 -1.90 15.24
N SER A 121 -0.08 -1.10 14.54
CA SER A 121 1.30 -1.40 14.16
C SER A 121 2.24 -0.53 14.98
N ALA A 122 3.31 -1.14 15.48
CA ALA A 122 4.41 -0.44 16.12
C ALA A 122 5.73 -0.95 15.56
N GLU A 123 6.59 -0.03 15.12
CA GLU A 123 7.96 -0.35 14.74
C GLU A 123 8.75 -0.73 16.00
N THR A 124 9.25 -1.96 16.06
CA THR A 124 10.06 -2.47 17.17
C THR A 124 11.55 -2.39 16.89
N ASP A 125 11.94 -2.62 15.63
CA ASP A 125 13.32 -2.50 15.17
C ASP A 125 13.39 -2.01 13.73
N SER A 126 14.44 -1.25 13.40
CA SER A 126 14.71 -0.85 12.03
C SER A 126 16.19 -0.65 11.76
N ASN A 127 16.63 -1.09 10.59
CA ASN A 127 18.01 -0.99 10.15
C ASN A 127 18.09 -0.69 8.66
N VAL A 128 18.80 0.39 8.30
CA VAL A 128 19.04 0.79 6.91
C VAL A 128 20.51 0.50 6.58
N SER A 129 20.78 -0.14 5.44
CA SER A 129 22.13 -0.52 5.02
C SER A 129 23.08 0.65 4.81
N ASN A 130 22.54 1.84 4.48
CA ASN A 130 23.29 3.03 4.11
C ASN A 130 22.66 4.27 4.77
N LYS A 131 23.50 5.26 5.09
CA LYS A 131 23.04 6.54 5.62
C LYS A 131 22.73 7.50 4.47
N VAL A 132 21.86 8.47 4.76
CA VAL A 132 21.59 9.58 3.83
C VAL A 132 22.90 10.30 3.52
N GLY A 133 23.17 10.48 2.22
CA GLY A 133 24.41 11.06 1.70
C GLY A 133 25.51 10.05 1.39
N ASP A 134 25.37 8.78 1.75
CA ASP A 134 26.33 7.74 1.34
C ASP A 134 26.22 7.49 -0.17
N GLU A 135 27.37 7.30 -0.82
CA GLU A 135 27.42 6.84 -2.21
C GLU A 135 26.98 5.38 -2.29
N ALA A 136 25.79 5.15 -2.86
CA ALA A 136 25.22 3.81 -3.01
C ALA A 136 24.31 3.76 -4.25
N GLY A 137 24.30 2.61 -4.92
CA GLY A 137 23.39 2.36 -6.05
C GLY A 137 22.07 1.70 -5.64
N ASN A 138 22.03 1.07 -4.47
CA ASN A 138 20.86 0.41 -3.88
C ASN A 138 20.86 0.66 -2.37
N ILE A 139 19.67 0.63 -1.77
CA ILE A 139 19.46 0.69 -0.33
C ILE A 139 18.64 -0.51 0.12
N GLU A 140 18.95 -1.05 1.30
CA GLU A 140 18.20 -2.12 1.94
C GLU A 140 17.68 -1.63 3.29
N LEU A 141 16.42 -1.95 3.59
CA LEU A 141 15.78 -1.67 4.87
C LEU A 141 15.30 -3.00 5.47
N SER A 142 15.71 -3.26 6.70
CA SER A 142 15.11 -4.29 7.56
C SER A 142 14.20 -3.59 8.57
N LEU A 143 12.95 -4.02 8.65
CA LEU A 143 11.93 -3.46 9.53
C LEU A 143 11.23 -4.58 10.28
N GLU A 144 11.11 -4.44 11.59
CA GLU A 144 10.32 -5.33 12.43
C GLU A 144 9.11 -4.57 12.99
N LEU A 145 7.92 -5.13 12.78
CA LEU A 145 6.65 -4.56 13.23
C LEU A 145 5.98 -5.50 14.23
N GLU A 146 5.58 -4.96 15.37
CA GLU A 146 4.61 -5.57 16.26
C GLU A 146 3.20 -5.16 15.83
N VAL A 147 2.40 -6.14 15.40
CA VAL A 147 1.03 -5.91 14.95
C VAL A 147 0.04 -6.53 15.93
N SER A 148 -0.83 -5.69 16.48
CA SER A 148 -1.91 -6.08 17.40
C SER A 148 -3.27 -5.83 16.77
N VAL A 149 -4.21 -6.74 16.97
CA VAL A 149 -5.59 -6.63 16.47
C VAL A 149 -6.62 -6.94 17.55
N LEU A 150 -7.83 -6.42 17.39
CA LEU A 150 -8.96 -6.83 18.21
C LEU A 150 -9.72 -7.98 17.55
N ILE A 151 -9.87 -9.06 18.30
CA ILE A 151 -10.65 -10.24 17.92
C ILE A 151 -11.82 -10.37 18.91
N VAL A 152 -13.00 -10.66 18.38
CA VAL A 152 -14.20 -10.94 19.17
C VAL A 152 -14.77 -12.30 18.80
N ARG A 153 -15.53 -12.90 19.71
CA ARG A 153 -16.20 -14.17 19.42
C ARG A 153 -17.44 -13.93 18.56
N ARG A 154 -17.61 -14.77 17.55
CA ARG A 154 -18.78 -14.78 16.66
C ARG A 154 -20.05 -15.02 17.47
N SER A 155 -20.01 -15.96 18.40
CA SER A 155 -21.12 -16.27 19.33
C SER A 155 -21.58 -15.07 20.17
N ASP A 156 -20.67 -14.22 20.63
CA ASP A 156 -21.00 -13.01 21.40
C ASP A 156 -21.68 -11.96 20.49
N LEU A 157 -21.18 -11.79 19.27
CA LEU A 157 -21.79 -10.91 18.26
C LEU A 157 -23.19 -11.39 17.84
N ASP A 158 -23.37 -12.69 17.62
CA ASP A 158 -24.67 -13.26 17.24
C ASP A 158 -25.70 -13.10 18.36
N SER A 159 -25.26 -13.23 19.61
CA SER A 159 -26.09 -13.02 20.79
C SER A 159 -26.49 -11.54 20.94
N LEU A 160 -25.55 -10.62 20.67
CA LEU A 160 -25.83 -9.19 20.66
C LEU A 160 -26.81 -8.82 19.55
N ALA A 161 -26.57 -9.29 18.32
CA ALA A 161 -27.45 -9.08 17.17
C ALA A 161 -28.87 -9.59 17.45
N SER A 162 -28.98 -10.81 18.00
CA SER A 162 -30.29 -11.41 18.30
C SER A 162 -31.09 -10.53 19.25
N ARG A 163 -30.45 -10.05 20.33
CA ARG A 163 -31.11 -9.20 21.34
C ARG A 163 -31.55 -7.84 20.81
N LEU A 164 -30.80 -7.27 19.87
CA LEU A 164 -31.13 -5.97 19.28
C LEU A 164 -32.23 -6.12 18.23
N LEU A 165 -32.09 -7.10 17.33
CA LEU A 165 -33.02 -7.33 16.23
C LEU A 165 -34.37 -7.90 16.67
N GLU A 166 -34.44 -8.69 17.75
CA GLU A 166 -35.71 -9.18 18.30
C GLU A 166 -36.69 -8.06 18.65
N ASN A 167 -36.19 -6.91 19.14
CA ASN A 167 -37.03 -5.78 19.50
C ASN A 167 -37.49 -4.96 18.28
N GLU A 168 -36.70 -4.96 17.21
CA GLU A 168 -36.97 -4.21 15.99
C GLU A 168 -37.70 -5.05 14.93
N THR A 169 -37.80 -6.37 15.12
CA THR A 169 -38.46 -7.27 14.17
C THR A 169 -39.99 -7.14 14.26
N PRO A 170 -40.68 -6.75 13.17
CA PRO A 170 -42.12 -6.68 13.14
C PRO A 170 -42.78 -8.05 13.37
N GLN A 171 -43.99 -8.04 13.94
CA GLN A 171 -44.74 -9.26 14.18
C GLN A 171 -44.99 -10.04 12.88
N GLY A 172 -44.73 -11.36 12.91
CA GLY A 172 -44.88 -12.23 11.74
C GLY A 172 -43.65 -12.28 10.82
N PHE A 173 -42.49 -11.82 11.28
CA PHE A 173 -41.20 -11.97 10.61
C PHE A 173 -40.17 -12.61 11.54
N LEU A 174 -39.19 -13.30 10.96
CA LEU A 174 -38.06 -13.94 11.61
C LEU A 174 -36.78 -13.63 10.82
N PHE A 175 -35.64 -13.55 11.50
CA PHE A 175 -34.32 -13.50 10.85
C PHE A 175 -33.52 -14.76 11.19
N ARG A 176 -32.58 -15.12 10.33
CA ARG A 176 -31.62 -16.19 10.59
C ARG A 176 -30.31 -15.57 11.08
N LYS A 177 -29.75 -16.10 12.17
CA LYS A 177 -28.51 -15.59 12.77
C LYS A 177 -27.34 -15.62 11.78
N GLU A 178 -27.33 -16.62 10.90
CA GLU A 178 -26.31 -16.82 9.87
C GLU A 178 -26.42 -15.84 8.70
N GLN A 179 -27.53 -15.08 8.60
CA GLN A 179 -27.79 -14.10 7.53
C GLN A 179 -27.80 -12.66 8.04
N VAL A 180 -27.17 -12.42 9.20
CA VAL A 180 -26.96 -11.07 9.72
C VAL A 180 -25.58 -10.59 9.28
N ASP A 181 -25.58 -9.62 8.36
CA ASP A 181 -24.38 -8.91 7.96
C ASP A 181 -23.97 -7.95 9.08
N LYS A 182 -22.66 -7.83 9.30
CA LYS A 182 -22.07 -7.07 10.42
C LYS A 182 -21.04 -6.10 9.84
N VAL A 183 -21.28 -4.82 10.01
CA VAL A 183 -20.35 -3.78 9.60
C VAL A 183 -19.77 -3.14 10.85
N PHE A 184 -18.44 -3.12 10.94
CA PHE A 184 -17.72 -2.55 12.07
C PHE A 184 -17.15 -1.20 11.69
N LYS A 185 -17.23 -0.25 12.61
CA LYS A 185 -16.61 1.07 12.47
C LYS A 185 -15.95 1.47 13.77
N LEU A 186 -14.64 1.68 13.75
CA LEU A 186 -13.92 2.25 14.88
C LEU A 186 -14.33 3.72 15.06
N GLU A 187 -14.86 4.07 16.23
CA GLU A 187 -15.20 5.46 16.57
C GLU A 187 -14.06 6.15 17.33
N SER A 188 -13.48 5.47 18.31
CA SER A 188 -12.38 6.02 19.10
C SER A 188 -11.60 4.92 19.81
N GLN A 189 -10.33 5.19 20.06
CA GLN A 189 -9.47 4.35 20.89
C GLN A 189 -8.74 5.23 21.89
N SER A 190 -8.81 4.88 23.18
CA SER A 190 -8.09 5.60 24.23
C SER A 190 -7.76 4.66 25.39
N GLY A 191 -6.49 4.64 25.82
CA GLY A 191 -6.04 3.91 27.02
C GLY A 191 -6.35 2.42 27.00
N GLY A 192 -6.24 1.75 25.84
CA GLY A 192 -6.57 0.34 25.66
C GLY A 192 -8.07 0.03 25.60
N THR A 193 -8.92 1.05 25.62
CA THR A 193 -10.37 0.91 25.41
C THR A 193 -10.73 1.25 23.97
N TYR A 194 -11.43 0.34 23.29
CA TYR A 194 -11.93 0.54 21.93
C TYR A 194 -13.43 0.83 21.98
N LYS A 195 -13.84 1.89 21.28
CA LYS A 195 -15.24 2.20 21.02
C LYS A 195 -15.53 1.90 19.56
N ILE A 196 -16.33 0.86 19.34
CA ILE A 196 -16.65 0.34 18.01
C ILE A 196 -18.15 0.48 17.82
N ALA A 197 -18.56 1.18 16.77
CA ALA A 197 -19.92 1.14 16.26
C ALA A 197 -20.09 -0.15 15.43
N ILE A 198 -21.19 -0.84 15.66
CA ILE A 198 -21.53 -2.09 14.97
C ILE A 198 -22.91 -1.91 14.37
N ASP A 199 -22.98 -2.00 13.05
CA ASP A 199 -24.23 -2.01 12.31
C ASP A 199 -24.60 -3.46 11.98
N PHE A 200 -25.79 -3.87 12.41
CA PHE A 200 -26.35 -5.18 12.11
C PHE A 200 -27.40 -5.04 11.02
N GLU A 201 -27.15 -5.65 9.88
CA GLU A 201 -28.10 -5.69 8.76
C GLU A 201 -28.66 -7.10 8.63
N ALA A 202 -29.97 -7.25 8.79
CA ALA A 202 -30.63 -8.55 8.76
C ALA A 202 -31.77 -8.57 7.75
N ASN A 203 -31.78 -9.59 6.90
CA ASN A 203 -32.90 -9.84 6.00
C ASN A 203 -34.01 -10.57 6.75
N LEU A 204 -35.13 -9.87 6.94
CA LEU A 204 -36.32 -10.45 7.57
C LEU A 204 -37.06 -11.35 6.59
N LEU A 205 -37.36 -12.56 7.04
CA LEU A 205 -38.20 -13.53 6.35
C LEU A 205 -39.57 -13.57 7.04
N PRO A 206 -40.67 -13.71 6.28
CA PRO A 206 -41.97 -13.94 6.90
C PRO A 206 -41.95 -15.21 7.75
N ASP A 207 -42.56 -15.14 8.94
CA ASP A 207 -42.78 -16.29 9.81
C ASP A 207 -43.86 -17.17 9.19
N LEU A 208 -43.40 -18.11 8.36
CA LEU A 208 -44.27 -19.01 7.61
C LEU A 208 -44.32 -20.36 8.29
N ASP A 209 -45.51 -20.77 8.70
CA ASP A 209 -45.78 -22.15 9.09
C ASP A 209 -45.74 -23.03 7.82
N ILE A 210 -44.58 -23.63 7.59
CA ILE A 210 -44.32 -24.56 6.48
C ILE A 210 -45.31 -25.72 6.50
N ASP A 211 -45.70 -26.21 7.69
CA ASP A 211 -46.62 -27.33 7.80
C ASP A 211 -48.04 -26.91 7.43
N GLU A 212 -48.47 -25.70 7.79
CA GLU A 212 -49.73 -25.13 7.32
C GLU A 212 -49.75 -24.95 5.80
N ILE A 213 -48.67 -24.43 5.22
CA ILE A 213 -48.54 -24.29 3.77
C ILE A 213 -48.62 -25.67 3.11
N LYS A 214 -47.86 -26.66 3.60
CA LYS A 214 -47.92 -28.06 3.11
C LYS A 214 -49.33 -28.63 3.19
N ASN A 215 -50.07 -28.35 4.26
CA ASN A 215 -51.47 -28.81 4.41
C ASN A 215 -52.35 -28.26 3.30
N LYS A 216 -52.26 -26.96 3.02
CA LYS A 216 -53.13 -26.28 2.06
C LYS A 216 -52.81 -26.63 0.60
N ILE A 217 -51.55 -26.92 0.27
CA ILE A 217 -51.14 -27.30 -1.09
C ILE A 217 -51.17 -28.81 -1.36
N SER A 218 -51.18 -29.66 -0.32
CA SER A 218 -51.16 -31.12 -0.49
C SER A 218 -52.33 -31.63 -1.33
N GLY A 219 -52.05 -32.48 -2.32
CA GLY A 219 -53.08 -33.04 -3.21
C GLY A 219 -53.74 -32.03 -4.16
N LYS A 220 -53.31 -30.76 -4.20
CA LYS A 220 -53.80 -29.74 -5.13
C LYS A 220 -53.07 -29.84 -6.48
N TYR A 221 -53.68 -29.25 -7.51
CA TYR A 221 -53.00 -29.04 -8.79
C TYR A 221 -51.94 -27.94 -8.67
N PRO A 222 -50.85 -28.00 -9.46
CA PRO A 222 -49.78 -27.00 -9.41
C PRO A 222 -50.26 -25.56 -9.56
N GLU A 223 -51.24 -25.31 -10.43
CA GLU A 223 -51.84 -23.98 -10.63
C GLU A 223 -52.52 -23.49 -9.35
N VAL A 224 -53.38 -24.31 -8.74
CA VAL A 224 -54.08 -23.97 -7.49
C VAL A 224 -53.12 -23.77 -6.32
N ALA A 225 -52.04 -24.56 -6.27
CA ALA A 225 -51.00 -24.38 -5.27
C ALA A 225 -50.22 -23.07 -5.51
N SER A 226 -49.93 -22.72 -6.76
CA SER A 226 -49.31 -21.45 -7.13
C SER A 226 -50.18 -20.26 -6.72
N ASP A 227 -51.48 -20.33 -6.98
CA ASP A 227 -52.44 -19.28 -6.59
C ASP A 227 -52.50 -19.10 -5.07
N TYR A 228 -52.45 -20.21 -4.31
CA TYR A 228 -52.36 -20.13 -2.85
C TYR A 228 -51.04 -19.51 -2.39
N LEU A 229 -49.91 -19.90 -2.98
CA LEU A 229 -48.59 -19.36 -2.61
C LEU A 229 -48.51 -17.85 -2.87
N GLN A 230 -49.21 -17.33 -3.89
CA GLN A 230 -49.31 -15.88 -4.13
C GLN A 230 -49.98 -15.10 -2.98
N THR A 231 -50.82 -15.76 -2.18
CA THR A 231 -51.46 -15.15 -1.01
C THR A 231 -50.59 -15.16 0.24
N VAL A 232 -49.45 -15.84 0.20
CA VAL A 232 -48.53 -15.95 1.33
C VAL A 232 -47.74 -14.64 1.50
N PRO A 233 -47.65 -14.08 2.72
CA PRO A 233 -46.85 -12.89 2.97
C PRO A 233 -45.40 -13.06 2.49
N GLY A 234 -44.86 -12.07 1.80
CA GLY A 234 -43.49 -12.11 1.27
C GLY A 234 -43.30 -12.94 -0.02
N PHE A 235 -44.38 -13.38 -0.68
CA PHE A 235 -44.29 -14.06 -1.97
C PHE A 235 -43.77 -13.13 -3.08
N LYS A 236 -42.62 -13.48 -3.69
CA LYS A 236 -42.17 -12.92 -4.97
C LYS A 236 -42.38 -13.90 -6.13
N LYS A 237 -41.96 -15.15 -5.95
CA LYS A 237 -42.00 -16.19 -6.98
C LYS A 237 -41.96 -17.56 -6.31
N ALA A 238 -42.67 -18.54 -6.87
CA ALA A 238 -42.50 -19.95 -6.54
C ALA A 238 -42.18 -20.76 -7.79
N GLU A 239 -41.30 -21.74 -7.65
CA GLU A 239 -41.02 -22.75 -8.67
C GLU A 239 -41.44 -24.12 -8.13
N ILE A 240 -42.43 -24.74 -8.77
CA ILE A 240 -42.95 -26.04 -8.36
C ILE A 240 -42.34 -27.11 -9.26
N ARG A 241 -41.44 -27.93 -8.69
CA ARG A 241 -40.84 -29.09 -9.36
C ARG A 241 -41.48 -30.38 -8.84
N ILE A 242 -42.05 -31.17 -9.74
CA ILE A 242 -42.72 -32.44 -9.41
C ILE A 242 -41.99 -33.58 -10.09
N ASN A 243 -41.53 -34.55 -9.28
CA ASN A 243 -40.88 -35.76 -9.77
C ASN A 243 -41.44 -37.00 -9.02
N PRO A 244 -41.98 -38.02 -9.71
CA PRO A 244 -42.19 -38.14 -11.16
C PRO A 244 -43.38 -37.31 -11.67
N ARG A 245 -43.31 -36.87 -12.92
CA ARG A 245 -44.36 -36.06 -13.56
C ARG A 245 -45.44 -36.96 -14.17
N PHE A 246 -46.61 -37.02 -13.53
CA PHE A 246 -47.74 -37.81 -14.02
C PHE A 246 -48.59 -37.03 -15.05
N PRO A 247 -49.04 -37.66 -16.15
CA PRO A 247 -49.89 -37.01 -17.15
C PRO A 247 -51.35 -36.89 -16.71
N GLY A 248 -52.02 -35.80 -17.15
CA GLY A 248 -53.46 -35.60 -17.01
C GLY A 248 -53.94 -35.35 -15.57
N LYS A 249 -55.08 -35.96 -15.20
CA LYS A 249 -55.77 -35.76 -13.90
C LYS A 249 -54.96 -36.24 -12.67
N PHE A 250 -53.82 -36.90 -12.89
CA PHE A 250 -52.92 -37.36 -11.83
C PHE A 250 -51.73 -36.43 -11.59
N GLY A 251 -51.62 -35.33 -12.34
CA GLY A 251 -50.57 -34.31 -12.19
C GLY A 251 -50.75 -33.41 -10.97
N THR A 252 -51.20 -33.95 -9.84
CA THR A 252 -51.35 -33.22 -8.57
C THR A 252 -50.09 -33.32 -7.72
N LEU A 253 -49.91 -32.38 -6.79
CA LEU A 253 -48.91 -32.49 -5.74
C LEU A 253 -49.14 -33.76 -4.89
N PRO A 254 -48.08 -34.37 -4.32
CA PRO A 254 -48.22 -35.51 -3.43
C PRO A 254 -49.21 -35.23 -2.29
N LYS A 255 -50.09 -36.20 -1.99
CA LYS A 255 -51.00 -36.11 -0.82
C LYS A 255 -50.27 -36.31 0.50
N VAL A 256 -49.15 -37.03 0.48
CA VAL A 256 -48.32 -37.30 1.66
C VAL A 256 -47.34 -36.14 1.84
N LYS A 257 -47.47 -35.43 2.96
CA LYS A 257 -46.71 -34.20 3.26
C LYS A 257 -45.19 -34.41 3.30
N SER A 258 -44.74 -35.59 3.73
CA SER A 258 -43.31 -35.96 3.76
C SER A 258 -42.66 -35.94 2.38
N ASN A 259 -43.46 -35.99 1.30
CA ASN A 259 -42.97 -35.98 -0.07
C ASN A 259 -42.96 -34.55 -0.66
N ILE A 260 -43.18 -33.52 0.17
CA ILE A 260 -43.13 -32.11 -0.22
C ILE A 260 -42.02 -31.43 0.59
N SER A 261 -41.00 -30.92 -0.10
CA SER A 261 -39.96 -30.05 0.47
C SER A 261 -40.24 -28.62 0.04
N ILE A 262 -40.16 -27.67 0.98
CA ILE A 262 -40.30 -26.24 0.73
C ILE A 262 -39.02 -25.58 1.21
N GLU A 263 -38.35 -24.88 0.30
CA GLU A 263 -37.15 -24.10 0.58
C GLU A 263 -37.49 -22.62 0.37
N ILE A 264 -37.24 -21.80 1.40
CA ILE A 264 -37.48 -20.36 1.35
C ILE A 264 -36.12 -19.69 1.21
N SER A 265 -35.96 -18.88 0.15
CA SER A 265 -34.78 -18.06 -0.07
C SER A 265 -35.19 -16.60 -0.28
N ALA A 266 -34.37 -15.69 0.23
CA ALA A 266 -34.51 -14.27 -0.06
C ALA A 266 -34.07 -14.00 -1.51
N SER A 267 -34.88 -13.29 -2.29
CA SER A 267 -34.43 -12.71 -3.55
C SER A 267 -33.67 -11.43 -3.24
N LYS A 268 -32.38 -11.44 -3.58
CA LYS A 268 -31.59 -10.21 -3.78
C LYS A 268 -32.26 -9.33 -4.84
#